data_AF-A0A952BZ91-F1
#
_entry.id   AF-A0A952BZ91-F1
#
_cell.length_a   1.000
_cell.length_b   1.000
_cell.length_c   1.000
_cell.angle_alpha   90.00
_cell.angle_beta   90.00
_cell.angle_gamma   90.00
#
_symmetry.space_group_name_H-M   'P 1'
#
loop_
_entity.id
_entity.type
_entity.pdbx_description
1 polymer ?
#
loop_
_entity_poly.entity_id
_entity_poly.type
_entity_poly.pdbx_seq_one_letter_code
_entity_poly.pdbx_strand_id
1 'polypeptide(L)' 'MVRIVFDTNVVVSGLLWSGAPRQALRFAAGKRIAAITSEALVDELRDVLNRQKLRRFLERIQKSADELVEDY' A
#
# COMPACT_ATOMS: atom_id res chain seq x y z
N MET A 1 11.23 -15.18 11.37
CA MET A 1 10.09 -14.36 10.88
C MET A 1 10.17 -14.30 9.37
N VAL A 2 9.06 -14.52 8.66
CA VAL A 2 9.04 -14.51 7.18
C VAL A 2 9.14 -13.06 6.69
N ARG A 3 10.05 -12.82 5.75
CA ARG A 3 10.23 -11.52 5.08
C ARG A 3 9.54 -11.57 3.73
N ILE A 4 8.73 -10.55 3.42
CA ILE A 4 7.92 -10.49 2.21
C ILE A 4 8.12 -9.12 1.58
N VAL A 5 8.46 -9.10 0.30
CA VAL A 5 8.31 -7.92 -0.56
C VAL A 5 6.94 -8.02 -1.21
N PHE A 6 6.10 -7.02 -1.03
CA PHE A 6 4.82 -6.96 -1.71
C PHE A 6 4.99 -6.30 -3.07
N ASP A 7 4.33 -6.85 -4.09
CA ASP A 7 4.14 -6.13 -5.34
C ASP A 7 3.34 -4.86 -5.10
N THR A 8 3.66 -3.79 -5.82
CA THR A 8 2.99 -2.48 -5.70
C THR A 8 1.47 -2.60 -5.86
N ASN A 9 0.97 -3.47 -6.74
CA ASN A 9 -0.47 -3.69 -6.89
C ASN A 9 -1.11 -4.34 -5.66
N VAL A 10 -0.40 -5.20 -4.95
CA VAL A 10 -0.88 -5.79 -3.69
C VAL A 10 -0.99 -4.72 -2.62
N VAL A 11 0.01 -3.83 -2.52
CA VAL A 11 -0.01 -2.71 -1.56
C VAL A 11 -1.17 -1.77 -1.87
N VAL A 12 -1.27 -1.28 -3.11
CA VAL A 12 -2.38 -0.43 -3.57
C VAL A 12 -3.73 -1.09 -3.32
N SER A 13 -3.84 -2.39 -3.61
CA SER A 13 -5.09 -3.13 -3.38
C SER A 13 -5.46 -3.20 -1.91
N GLY A 14 -4.48 -3.44 -1.03
CA GLY A 14 -4.70 -3.54 0.41
C GLY A 14 -5.04 -2.21 1.08
N LEU A 15 -4.45 -1.11 0.60
CA LEU A 15 -4.73 0.25 1.09
C LEU A 15 -6.14 0.70 0.69
N LEU A 16 -6.55 0.47 -0.57
CA LEU A 16 -7.77 1.07 -1.12
C LEU A 16 -9.02 0.17 -1.08
N TRP A 17 -8.86 -1.16 -1.03
CA TRP A 17 -9.97 -2.10 -1.02
C TRP A 17 -9.84 -3.13 0.11
N SER A 18 -10.91 -3.90 0.33
CA SER A 18 -10.94 -5.02 1.28
C SER A 18 -10.48 -6.33 0.61
N GLY A 19 -10.39 -7.42 1.40
CA GLY A 19 -10.03 -8.74 0.90
C GLY A 19 -8.62 -9.19 1.31
N ALA A 20 -8.06 -10.16 0.56
CA ALA A 20 -6.78 -10.78 0.88
C ALA A 20 -5.59 -9.81 0.93
N PRO A 21 -5.44 -8.83 0.01
CA PRO A 21 -4.37 -7.83 0.09
C PRO A 21 -4.40 -7.02 1.39
N ARG A 22 -5.59 -6.58 1.83
CA ARG A 22 -5.75 -5.86 3.10
C ARG A 22 -5.39 -6.73 4.30
N GLN A 23 -5.75 -8.02 4.26
CA GLN A 23 -5.37 -8.97 5.32
C GLN A 23 -3.85 -9.18 5.38
N ALA A 24 -3.18 -9.25 4.23
CA ALA A 24 -1.73 -9.35 4.17
C ALA A 24 -1.04 -8.13 4.81
N LEU A 25 -1.49 -6.91 4.49
CA LEU A 25 -0.97 -5.69 5.13
C LEU A 25 -1.27 -5.68 6.64
N ARG A 26 -2.45 -6.15 7.08
CA ARG A 26 -2.74 -6.28 8.51
C ARG A 26 -1.84 -7.28 9.23
N PHE A 27 -1.41 -8.35 8.55
CA PHE A 27 -0.43 -9.28 9.11
C PHE A 27 0.96 -8.62 9.27
N ALA A 28 1.35 -7.76 8.34
CA ALA A 28 2.56 -6.96 8.47
C ALA A 28 2.45 -5.96 9.64
N ALA A 29 1.37 -5.19 9.71
CA ALA A 29 1.11 -4.24 10.81
C ALA A 29 1.05 -4.93 12.17
N GLY A 30 0.47 -6.14 12.22
CA GLY A 30 0.43 -7.01 13.41
C GLY A 30 1.73 -7.76 13.69
N LYS A 31 2.83 -7.46 12.99
CA LYS A 31 4.17 -8.09 13.13
C LYS A 31 4.17 -9.62 13.00
N ARG A 32 3.19 -10.19 12.28
CA ARG A 32 3.13 -11.64 11.96
C ARG A 32 4.08 -12.01 10.83
N ILE A 33 4.31 -11.06 9.93
CA ILE A 33 5.29 -11.11 8.84
C ILE A 33 6.08 -9.79 8.86
N ALA A 34 7.27 -9.80 8.27
CA ALA A 34 8.03 -8.59 8.03
C ALA A 34 7.82 -8.15 6.57
N ALA A 35 7.03 -7.09 6.37
CA ALA A 35 7.01 -6.40 5.09
C ALA A 35 8.35 -5.68 4.91
N ILE A 36 9.00 -5.90 3.79
CA ILE A 36 10.22 -5.20 3.39
C ILE A 36 9.98 -4.55 2.04
N THR A 37 10.53 -3.35 1.86
CA THR A 37 10.40 -2.57 0.63
C THR A 37 11.75 -1.91 0.30
N SER A 38 11.82 -1.23 -0.84
CA SER A 38 12.95 -0.41 -1.26
C SER A 38 12.46 0.99 -1.64
N GLU A 39 13.38 1.96 -1.71
CA GLU A 39 13.04 3.33 -2.16
C GLU A 39 12.37 3.32 -3.53
N ALA A 40 12.86 2.50 -4.47
CA ALA A 40 12.26 2.38 -5.81
C ALA A 40 10.81 1.88 -5.78
N LEU A 41 10.47 0.95 -4.87
CA LEU A 41 9.09 0.46 -4.73
C LEU A 41 8.20 1.49 -4.03
N VAL A 42 8.75 2.28 -3.10
CA VAL A 42 8.05 3.40 -2.46
C VAL A 42 7.73 4.49 -3.49
N ASP A 43 8.68 4.81 -4.36
CA ASP A 43 8.47 5.79 -5.45
C ASP A 43 7.45 5.27 -6.46
N GLU A 44 7.54 4.00 -6.85
CA GLU A 44 6.52 3.39 -7.73
C GLU A 44 5.12 3.43 -7.09
N LEU A 45 5.01 3.13 -5.80
CA LEU A 45 3.74 3.21 -5.07
C LEU A 45 3.17 4.63 -5.10
N ARG A 46 4.00 5.64 -4.84
CA ARG A 46 3.61 7.06 -4.91
C ARG A 46 3.11 7.43 -6.31
N ASP A 47 3.82 7.01 -7.35
CA ASP A 47 3.45 7.26 -8.75
C ASP A 47 2.13 6.58 -9.13
N VAL A 48 1.94 5.33 -8.71
CA VAL A 48 0.71 4.58 -8.97
C VAL A 48 -0.49 5.24 -8.30
N LEU A 49 -0.39 5.59 -7.01
CA LEU A 49 -1.46 6.26 -6.26
C LEU A 49 -1.84 7.61 -6.88
N ASN A 50 -0.89 8.31 -7.50
CA ASN A 50 -1.11 9.57 -8.20
C ASN A 50 -1.70 9.43 -9.62
N ARG A 51 -1.98 8.22 -10.12
CA ARG A 51 -2.66 8.04 -11.41
C ARG A 51 -4.11 8.56 -11.33
N GLN A 52 -4.58 9.19 -12.41
CA GLN A 52 -5.91 9.84 -12.47
C GLN A 52 -7.06 8.91 -12.03
N LYS A 53 -6.99 7.62 -12.38
CA LYS A 53 -7.98 6.62 -11.97
C LYS A 53 -8.07 6.46 -10.46
N LEU A 54 -6.95 6.54 -9.74
CA LEU A 54 -6.86 6.32 -8.30
C LEU A 54 -7.08 7.59 -7.48
N ARG A 55 -6.71 8.77 -8.00
CA ARG A 55 -6.97 10.06 -7.32
C ARG A 55 -8.43 10.23 -6.90
N ARG A 56 -9.38 9.85 -7.77
CA ARG A 56 -10.82 9.90 -7.43
C ARG A 56 -11.20 9.04 -6.22
N PHE A 57 -10.51 7.91 -6.02
CA PHE A 57 -10.73 7.06 -4.85
C PHE A 57 -10.10 7.66 -3.60
N LEU A 58 -8.91 8.24 -3.73
CA LEU A 58 -8.19 8.95 -2.67
C LEU A 58 -8.99 10.14 -2.13
N GLU A 59 -9.54 10.96 -3.04
CA GLU A 59 -10.43 12.08 -2.70
C GLU A 59 -11.66 11.61 -1.91
N ARG A 60 -12.27 10.48 -2.32
CA ARG A 60 -13.45 9.92 -1.64
C ARG A 60 -13.14 9.41 -0.23
N ILE A 61 -11.92 8.96 0.03
CA ILE A 61 -11.48 8.51 1.36
C ILE A 61 -10.75 9.62 2.14
N GLN A 62 -10.69 10.84 1.58
CA GLN A 62 -10.02 12.01 2.15
C GLN A 62 -8.58 11.73 2.58
N LYS A 63 -7.83 10.98 1.76
CA LYS A 63 -6.40 10.75 1.94
C LYS A 63 -5.63 11.20 0.71
N SER A 64 -4.39 11.62 0.91
CA SER A 64 -3.40 11.86 -0.13
C SER A 64 -2.59 10.59 -0.42
N ALA A 65 -1.87 10.59 -1.55
CA ALA A 65 -0.95 9.51 -1.86
C ALA A 65 0.21 9.44 -0.85
N ASP A 66 0.74 10.59 -0.42
CA ASP A 66 1.86 10.65 0.51
C ASP A 66 1.48 10.13 1.90
N GLU A 67 0.30 10.48 2.42
CA GLU A 67 -0.20 9.91 3.69
C GLU A 67 -0.30 8.38 3.64
N LEU A 68 -0.73 7.81 2.50
CA LEU A 68 -0.81 6.36 2.35
C LEU A 68 0.55 5.68 2.20
N VAL A 69 1.54 6.41 1.67
CA VAL A 69 2.92 5.92 1.55
C VAL A 69 3.63 5.98 2.90
N GLU A 70 3.40 7.01 3.71
CA GLU A 70 3.94 7.13 5.07
C GLU A 70 3.35 6.09 6.03
N ASP A 71 2.08 5.73 5.84
CA ASP A 71 1.39 4.70 6.62
C ASP A 71 1.85 3.25 6.30
N TYR A 72 2.59 3.03 5.21
CA TYR A 72 3.03 1.71 4.72
C TYR A 72 4.41 1.30 5.25
#